data_AF-A0A426YVX6-F1
#
_entry.id   AF-A0A426YVX6-F1
#
_cell.length_a   1.000
_cell.length_b   1.000
_cell.length_c   1.000
_cell.angle_alpha   90.00
_cell.angle_beta   90.00
_cell.angle_gamma   90.00
#
_symmetry.space_group_name_H-M   'P 1'
#
loop_
_entity.id
_entity.type
_entity.pdbx_description
1 polymer ?
#
loop_
_entity_poly.entity_id
_entity_poly.type
_entity_poly.pdbx_seq_one_letter_code
_entity_poly.pdbx_strand_id
1 'polypeptide(L)'
;MSVSANTVSSMDTMEMEVFSNYQLAVLTLLMMMGGEVFISMLSVHFAKINSQMKDSALHAAGMELDTISDQSRSSDLKFSSRKHLFFVVLGYLLVGHVAGFLLILVYLRLVPEAGAVLERKGINASMFSIFITVSTFANCGFVPTNENMVVFRTYSGLLLILTVQVLIGNTMYASCLWAVIWLMKKLTKRREYDYLLKNYGEMECDHLLPGSHALYLALTVGGLVLVQFVLFCCMEWTSEILSGLSTYQKAVGVVFECVNSRYAGETIVDLAAVAPAILVLFVVMMYVQYPLFCYLSWNLFRGFFSKHYHKLTETSAQTTVCGRAHFREVTSSKNITCNSASMANR
;
A
#
# COMPACT_ATOMS: atom_id res chain seq x y z
N MET A 1 -5.77 -24.89 10.11
CA MET A 1 -5.67 -24.55 8.67
C MET A 1 -6.84 -23.75 8.12
N SER A 2 -8.09 -24.23 8.09
CA SER A 2 -9.22 -23.41 7.54
C SER A 2 -9.36 -22.03 8.21
N VAL A 3 -9.36 -21.98 9.55
CA VAL A 3 -9.35 -20.71 10.30
C VAL A 3 -8.15 -19.85 9.90
N SER A 4 -6.96 -20.45 9.82
CA SER A 4 -5.73 -19.73 9.48
C SER A 4 -5.74 -19.19 8.04
N ALA A 5 -6.31 -19.92 7.08
CA ALA A 5 -6.49 -19.43 5.71
C ALA A 5 -7.45 -18.25 5.67
N ASN A 6 -8.57 -18.33 6.41
CA ASN A 6 -9.56 -17.25 6.47
C ASN A 6 -9.09 -16.03 7.27
N THR A 7 -8.21 -16.21 8.27
CA THR A 7 -7.57 -15.12 9.01
C THR A 7 -6.24 -14.68 8.39
N VAL A 8 -5.82 -15.31 7.29
CA VAL A 8 -4.61 -14.95 6.55
C VAL A 8 -3.36 -14.97 7.45
N SER A 9 -3.20 -16.05 8.24
CA SER A 9 -2.12 -16.16 9.23
C SER A 9 -1.08 -17.23 8.95
N SER A 10 -1.33 -18.11 7.96
CA SER A 10 -0.48 -19.24 7.56
C SER A 10 0.12 -20.08 8.70
N MET A 11 -0.67 -20.37 9.73
CA MET A 11 -0.37 -21.39 10.73
C MET A 11 -0.97 -22.72 10.26
N ASP A 12 -0.10 -23.60 9.77
CA ASP A 12 -0.38 -24.99 9.45
C ASP A 12 0.15 -25.94 10.52
N THR A 13 -0.51 -27.09 10.62
CA THR A 13 -0.11 -28.21 11.49
C THR A 13 0.06 -29.50 10.69
N MET A 14 -0.03 -29.41 9.35
CA MET A 14 0.10 -30.51 8.41
C MET A 14 0.84 -30.01 7.18
N GLU A 15 1.57 -30.92 6.57
CA GLU A 15 2.25 -30.70 5.30
C GLU A 15 1.29 -30.29 4.18
N MET A 16 1.65 -29.24 3.44
CA MET A 16 0.84 -28.69 2.37
C MET A 16 0.76 -29.60 1.13
N GLU A 17 1.76 -30.47 0.93
CA GLU A 17 1.82 -31.42 -0.19
C GLU A 17 0.81 -32.58 -0.07
N VAL A 18 0.30 -32.84 1.14
CA VAL A 18 -0.68 -33.92 1.38
C VAL A 18 -2.07 -33.54 0.87
N PHE A 19 -2.32 -32.26 0.62
CA PHE A 19 -3.63 -31.79 0.17
C PHE A 19 -3.93 -32.10 -1.29
N SER A 20 -5.16 -32.57 -1.53
CA SER A 20 -5.71 -32.67 -2.88
C SER A 20 -5.92 -31.29 -3.51
N ASN A 21 -5.92 -31.23 -4.85
CA ASN A 21 -6.20 -30.00 -5.60
C ASN A 21 -7.53 -29.34 -5.18
N TYR A 22 -8.55 -30.14 -4.83
CA TYR A 22 -9.83 -29.61 -4.35
C TYR A 22 -9.72 -28.94 -2.98
N GLN A 23 -8.96 -29.52 -2.05
CA GLN A 23 -8.73 -28.93 -0.73
C GLN A 23 -7.90 -27.64 -0.85
N LEU A 24 -6.89 -27.66 -1.70
CA LEU A 24 -6.06 -26.50 -2.00
C LEU A 24 -6.89 -25.37 -2.65
N ALA A 25 -7.88 -25.72 -3.48
CA ALA A 25 -8.82 -24.75 -4.04
C ALA A 25 -9.77 -24.16 -2.96
N VAL A 26 -10.25 -24.97 -2.02
CA VAL A 26 -11.05 -24.47 -0.89
C VAL A 26 -10.22 -23.51 -0.03
N LEU A 27 -8.97 -23.85 0.28
CA LEU A 27 -8.05 -22.96 1.00
C LEU A 27 -7.82 -21.66 0.22
N THR A 28 -7.65 -21.74 -1.10
CA THR A 28 -7.53 -20.56 -1.98
C THR A 28 -8.73 -19.63 -1.82
N LEU A 29 -9.95 -20.17 -1.83
CA LEU A 29 -11.16 -19.36 -1.66
C LEU A 29 -11.23 -18.71 -0.27
N LEU A 30 -10.84 -19.44 0.78
CA LEU A 30 -10.78 -18.90 2.14
C LEU A 30 -9.76 -17.76 2.27
N MET A 31 -8.56 -17.91 1.70
CA MET A 31 -7.54 -16.86 1.67
C MET A 31 -8.04 -15.62 0.91
N MET A 32 -8.71 -15.82 -0.22
CA MET A 32 -9.29 -14.73 -1.00
C MET A 32 -10.37 -13.98 -0.20
N MET A 33 -11.22 -14.69 0.55
CA MET A 33 -12.25 -14.08 1.39
C MET A 33 -11.68 -13.36 2.61
N GLY A 34 -10.58 -13.87 3.18
CA GLY A 34 -9.89 -13.29 4.33
C GLY A 34 -9.03 -12.06 4.02
N GLY A 35 -8.68 -11.84 2.74
CA GLY A 35 -7.81 -10.75 2.33
C GLY A 35 -8.40 -9.36 2.56
N GLU A 36 -7.57 -8.41 3.00
CA GLU A 36 -7.98 -7.03 3.30
C GLU A 36 -8.64 -6.34 2.10
N VAL A 37 -8.13 -6.59 0.87
CA VAL A 37 -8.71 -6.04 -0.37
C VAL A 37 -10.16 -6.51 -0.57
N PHE A 38 -10.46 -7.78 -0.31
CA PHE A 38 -11.79 -8.33 -0.46
C PHE A 38 -12.75 -7.78 0.61
N ILE A 39 -12.30 -7.71 1.86
CA ILE A 39 -13.05 -7.11 2.96
C ILE A 39 -13.36 -5.64 2.65
N SER A 40 -12.39 -4.91 2.09
CA SER A 40 -12.57 -3.52 1.63
C SER A 40 -13.60 -3.40 0.50
N MET A 41 -13.71 -4.40 -0.38
CA MET A 41 -14.76 -4.41 -1.41
C MET A 41 -16.15 -4.63 -0.79
N LEU A 42 -16.25 -5.55 0.17
CA LEU A 42 -17.50 -5.83 0.88
C LEU A 42 -17.97 -4.62 1.70
N SER A 43 -17.07 -3.91 2.39
CA SER A 43 -17.44 -2.71 3.15
C SER A 43 -18.06 -1.63 2.26
N VAL A 44 -17.48 -1.39 1.07
CA VAL A 44 -18.03 -0.48 0.06
C VAL A 44 -19.40 -0.95 -0.45
N HIS A 45 -19.59 -2.26 -0.61
CA HIS A 45 -20.86 -2.85 -1.04
C HIS A 45 -21.97 -2.67 0.00
N PHE A 46 -21.70 -2.98 1.28
CA PHE A 46 -22.65 -2.77 2.37
C PHE A 46 -22.98 -1.29 2.57
N ALA A 47 -21.98 -0.41 2.50
CA ALA A 47 -22.18 1.02 2.57
C ALA A 47 -23.12 1.51 1.45
N LYS A 48 -22.99 0.96 0.23
CA LYS A 48 -23.88 1.29 -0.89
C LYS A 48 -25.33 0.89 -0.57
N ILE A 49 -25.57 -0.31 -0.07
CA ILE A 49 -26.91 -0.78 0.29
C ILE A 49 -27.53 0.10 1.38
N ASN A 50 -26.76 0.42 2.42
CA ASN A 50 -27.24 1.26 3.53
C ASN A 50 -27.63 2.68 3.08
N SER A 51 -26.86 3.27 2.16
CA SER A 51 -27.20 4.57 1.54
C SER A 51 -28.55 4.51 0.82
N GLN A 52 -28.78 3.47 0.02
CA GLN A 52 -30.04 3.32 -0.74
C GLN A 52 -31.26 3.21 0.18
N MET A 53 -31.12 2.52 1.31
CA MET A 53 -32.18 2.41 2.31
C MET A 53 -32.49 3.76 2.96
N LYS A 54 -31.44 4.54 3.29
CA LYS A 54 -31.58 5.86 3.91
C LYS A 54 -32.22 6.88 2.96
N ASP A 55 -31.84 6.88 1.68
CA ASP A 55 -32.41 7.77 0.67
C ASP A 55 -33.90 7.47 0.45
N SER A 56 -34.27 6.18 0.44
CA SER A 56 -35.67 5.74 0.33
C SER A 56 -36.52 6.20 1.53
N ALA A 57 -35.96 6.15 2.74
CA ALA A 57 -36.63 6.61 3.96
C ALA A 57 -36.78 8.14 4.00
N LEU A 58 -35.78 8.89 3.53
CA LEU A 58 -35.82 10.36 3.48
C LEU A 58 -36.85 10.86 2.45
N HIS A 59 -36.95 10.18 1.31
CA HIS A 59 -37.95 10.50 0.28
C HIS A 59 -39.40 10.29 0.77
N ALA A 60 -39.60 9.35 1.69
CA ALA A 60 -40.89 9.12 2.35
C ALA A 60 -41.24 10.18 3.41
N ALA A 61 -40.25 10.91 3.94
CA ALA A 61 -40.41 11.86 5.04
C ALA A 61 -40.72 13.32 4.60
N GLY A 62 -40.78 13.61 3.30
CA GLY A 62 -41.30 14.88 2.76
C GLY A 62 -40.64 16.17 3.30
N MET A 63 -39.35 16.39 3.04
CA MET A 63 -38.60 17.58 3.47
C MET A 63 -38.56 18.71 2.41
N GLU A 64 -38.28 19.96 2.83
CA GLU A 64 -38.35 21.22 2.03
C GLU A 64 -37.36 21.37 0.86
N LEU A 65 -37.80 22.12 -0.17
CA LEU A 65 -37.31 22.14 -1.56
C LEU A 65 -35.91 22.72 -1.80
N ASP A 66 -35.46 23.72 -1.03
CA ASP A 66 -34.16 24.37 -1.26
C ASP A 66 -32.98 23.59 -0.65
N THR A 67 -33.19 22.97 0.52
CA THR A 67 -32.23 22.04 1.12
C THR A 67 -32.09 20.75 0.28
N ILE A 68 -33.15 20.36 -0.43
CA ILE A 68 -33.15 19.19 -1.32
C ILE A 68 -32.17 19.35 -2.48
N SER A 69 -32.05 20.52 -3.11
CA SER A 69 -31.21 20.67 -4.32
C SER A 69 -29.74 20.36 -4.05
N ASP A 70 -29.14 20.98 -3.02
CA ASP A 70 -27.73 20.77 -2.72
C ASP A 70 -27.47 19.43 -2.03
N GLN A 71 -28.39 18.98 -1.17
CA GLN A 71 -28.27 17.69 -0.51
C GLN A 71 -28.44 16.52 -1.48
N SER A 72 -29.38 16.60 -2.43
CA SER A 72 -29.59 15.60 -3.49
C SER A 72 -28.42 15.53 -4.46
N ARG A 73 -27.85 16.68 -4.86
CA ARG A 73 -26.66 16.71 -5.74
C ARG A 73 -25.44 16.10 -5.06
N SER A 74 -25.25 16.37 -3.77
CA SER A 74 -24.15 15.77 -2.99
C SER A 74 -24.35 14.26 -2.81
N SER A 75 -25.57 13.81 -2.48
CA SER A 75 -25.89 12.38 -2.33
C SER A 75 -25.74 11.61 -3.65
N ASP A 76 -26.18 12.18 -4.76
CA ASP A 76 -26.06 11.57 -6.09
C ASP A 76 -24.58 11.40 -6.51
N LEU A 77 -23.76 12.41 -6.25
CA LEU A 77 -22.31 12.34 -6.49
C LEU A 77 -21.64 11.32 -5.58
N LYS A 78 -22.03 11.26 -4.30
CA LYS A 78 -21.52 10.28 -3.33
C LYS A 78 -21.87 8.85 -3.72
N PHE A 79 -23.13 8.59 -4.09
CA PHE A 79 -23.60 7.29 -4.56
C PHE A 79 -22.90 6.86 -5.85
N SER A 80 -22.81 7.78 -6.82
CA SER A 80 -22.11 7.52 -8.09
C SER A 80 -20.63 7.23 -7.87
N SER A 81 -19.96 7.98 -6.99
CA SER A 81 -18.56 7.78 -6.63
C SER A 81 -18.34 6.42 -5.95
N ARG A 82 -19.21 6.02 -5.02
CA ARG A 82 -19.16 4.71 -4.35
C ARG A 82 -19.33 3.55 -5.34
N LYS A 83 -20.23 3.70 -6.32
CA LYS A 83 -20.39 2.72 -7.41
C LYS A 83 -19.10 2.58 -8.23
N HIS A 84 -18.47 3.68 -8.60
CA HIS A 84 -17.20 3.63 -9.35
C HIS A 84 -16.06 3.06 -8.50
N LEU A 85 -15.98 3.40 -7.21
CA LEU A 85 -15.00 2.85 -6.28
C LEU A 85 -15.10 1.32 -6.20
N PHE A 86 -16.32 0.78 -6.08
CA PHE A 86 -16.55 -0.67 -6.11
C PHE A 86 -15.98 -1.32 -7.38
N PHE A 87 -16.24 -0.75 -8.55
CA PHE A 87 -15.69 -1.27 -9.81
C PHE A 87 -14.17 -1.14 -9.91
N VAL A 88 -13.58 -0.08 -9.35
CA VAL A 88 -12.13 0.09 -9.30
C VAL A 88 -11.49 -0.99 -8.42
N VAL A 89 -12.03 -1.24 -7.22
CA VAL A 89 -11.51 -2.27 -6.31
C VAL A 89 -11.72 -3.67 -6.91
N LEU A 90 -12.86 -3.94 -7.53
CA LEU A 90 -13.12 -5.20 -8.23
C LEU A 90 -12.14 -5.41 -9.40
N GLY A 91 -11.90 -4.37 -10.20
CA GLY A 91 -10.93 -4.41 -11.28
C GLY A 91 -9.50 -4.60 -10.76
N TYR A 92 -9.14 -3.97 -9.64
CA TYR A 92 -7.86 -4.14 -8.97
C TYR A 92 -7.63 -5.60 -8.55
N LEU A 93 -8.63 -6.20 -7.88
CA LEU A 93 -8.58 -7.60 -7.45
C LEU A 93 -8.43 -8.54 -8.65
N LEU A 94 -9.25 -8.34 -9.70
CA LEU A 94 -9.23 -9.18 -10.89
C LEU A 94 -7.89 -9.07 -11.64
N VAL A 95 -7.41 -7.85 -11.88
CA VAL A 95 -6.14 -7.62 -12.59
C VAL A 95 -4.98 -8.17 -11.79
N GLY A 96 -4.92 -7.94 -10.47
CA GLY A 96 -3.86 -8.47 -9.62
C GLY A 96 -3.77 -9.99 -9.65
N HIS A 97 -4.91 -10.68 -9.54
CA HIS A 97 -4.94 -12.15 -9.56
C HIS A 97 -4.69 -12.73 -10.95
N VAL A 98 -5.32 -12.20 -12.00
CA VAL A 98 -5.13 -12.71 -13.36
C VAL A 98 -3.70 -12.44 -13.84
N ALA A 99 -3.16 -11.24 -13.61
CA ALA A 99 -1.79 -10.91 -13.99
C ALA A 99 -0.77 -11.74 -13.20
N GLY A 100 -0.94 -11.87 -11.87
CA GLY A 100 -0.06 -12.69 -11.03
C GLY A 100 -0.04 -14.16 -11.49
N PHE A 101 -1.22 -14.75 -11.67
CA PHE A 101 -1.36 -16.13 -12.15
C PHE A 101 -0.67 -16.33 -13.50
N LEU A 102 -0.91 -15.43 -14.46
CA LEU A 102 -0.32 -15.52 -15.79
C LEU A 102 1.21 -15.36 -15.73
N LEU A 103 1.73 -14.41 -14.94
CA LEU A 103 3.17 -14.19 -14.80
C LEU A 103 3.88 -15.42 -14.22
N ILE A 104 3.34 -16.01 -13.15
CA ILE A 104 3.92 -17.22 -12.53
C ILE A 104 3.83 -18.41 -13.48
N LEU A 105 2.68 -18.61 -14.12
CA LEU A 105 2.49 -19.72 -15.05
C LEU A 105 3.43 -19.59 -16.25
N VAL A 106 3.54 -18.40 -16.85
CA VAL A 106 4.48 -18.14 -17.94
C VAL A 106 5.92 -18.37 -17.48
N TYR A 107 6.29 -17.92 -16.29
CA TYR A 107 7.63 -18.16 -15.74
C TYR A 107 7.95 -19.66 -15.61
N LEU A 108 7.03 -20.46 -15.04
CA LEU A 108 7.20 -21.90 -14.89
C LEU A 108 7.29 -22.63 -16.24
N ARG A 109 6.70 -22.07 -17.30
CA ARG A 109 6.82 -22.59 -18.68
C ARG A 109 8.14 -22.19 -19.33
N LEU A 110 8.62 -20.97 -19.06
CA LEU A 110 9.89 -20.45 -19.60
C LEU A 110 11.12 -21.05 -18.90
N VAL A 111 10.99 -21.47 -17.64
CA VAL A 111 12.05 -22.09 -16.84
C VAL A 111 11.64 -23.51 -16.46
N PRO A 112 11.86 -24.51 -17.35
CA PRO A 112 11.42 -25.89 -17.13
C PRO A 112 11.97 -26.52 -15.86
N GLU A 113 13.15 -26.10 -15.40
CA GLU A 113 13.74 -26.60 -14.16
C GLU A 113 12.88 -26.27 -12.93
N ALA A 114 12.29 -25.07 -12.89
CA ALA A 114 11.38 -24.66 -11.82
C ALA A 114 10.06 -25.43 -11.90
N GLY A 115 9.56 -25.69 -13.11
CA GLY A 115 8.41 -26.57 -13.32
C GLY A 115 8.68 -28.01 -12.88
N ALA A 116 9.87 -28.53 -13.17
CA ALA A 116 10.29 -29.88 -12.82
C ALA A 116 10.37 -30.09 -11.29
N VAL A 117 10.67 -29.04 -10.52
CA VAL A 117 10.57 -29.09 -9.03
C VAL A 117 9.15 -29.45 -8.60
N LEU A 118 8.13 -28.81 -9.19
CA LEU A 118 6.73 -29.06 -8.88
C LEU A 118 6.29 -30.45 -9.35
N GLU A 119 6.72 -30.88 -10.54
CA GLU A 119 6.41 -32.21 -11.06
C GLU A 119 6.97 -33.32 -10.17
N ARG A 120 8.20 -33.16 -9.67
CA ARG A 120 8.81 -34.11 -8.71
C ARG A 120 8.05 -34.20 -7.39
N LYS A 121 7.40 -33.12 -6.97
CA LYS A 121 6.55 -33.06 -5.77
C LYS A 121 5.08 -33.44 -6.06
N GLY A 122 4.73 -33.80 -7.30
CA GLY A 122 3.38 -34.17 -7.68
C GLY A 122 2.38 -33.01 -7.73
N ILE A 123 2.87 -31.75 -7.75
CA ILE A 123 2.03 -30.55 -7.73
C ILE A 123 1.79 -30.07 -9.16
N ASN A 124 0.53 -29.83 -9.53
CA ASN A 124 0.20 -29.26 -10.82
C ASN A 124 0.62 -27.78 -10.88
N ALA A 125 1.41 -27.39 -11.87
CA ALA A 125 1.91 -26.02 -12.04
C ALA A 125 0.80 -24.96 -12.12
N SER A 126 -0.36 -25.29 -12.71
CA SER A 126 -1.49 -24.35 -12.80
C SER A 126 -2.12 -24.13 -11.44
N MET A 127 -2.30 -25.20 -10.67
CA MET A 127 -2.85 -25.12 -9.32
C MET A 127 -1.91 -24.37 -8.39
N PHE A 128 -0.61 -24.67 -8.47
CA PHE A 128 0.43 -23.92 -7.76
C PHE A 128 0.35 -22.43 -8.08
N SER A 129 0.27 -22.07 -9.37
CA SER A 129 0.23 -20.67 -9.81
C SER A 129 -0.99 -19.93 -9.27
N ILE A 130 -2.18 -20.55 -9.29
CA ILE A 130 -3.41 -19.94 -8.74
C ILE A 130 -3.27 -19.77 -7.24
N PHE A 131 -2.88 -20.84 -6.54
CA PHE A 131 -2.79 -20.85 -5.09
C PHE A 131 -1.80 -19.83 -4.58
N ILE A 132 -0.58 -19.83 -5.13
CA ILE A 132 0.45 -18.92 -4.68
C ILE A 132 0.08 -17.48 -4.98
N THR A 133 -0.51 -17.19 -6.16
CA THR A 133 -0.97 -15.84 -6.48
C THR A 133 -1.93 -15.28 -5.42
N VAL A 134 -2.91 -16.07 -5.01
CA VAL A 134 -3.90 -15.65 -4.00
C VAL A 134 -3.25 -15.53 -2.63
N SER A 135 -2.41 -16.50 -2.25
CA SER A 135 -1.69 -16.49 -0.98
C SER A 135 -0.78 -15.27 -0.86
N THR A 136 0.10 -15.05 -1.85
CA THR A 136 1.04 -13.92 -1.92
C THR A 136 0.31 -12.58 -1.97
N PHE A 137 -0.77 -12.45 -2.76
CA PHE A 137 -1.53 -11.21 -2.85
C PHE A 137 -2.26 -10.87 -1.54
N ALA A 138 -2.78 -11.88 -0.85
CA ALA A 138 -3.41 -11.71 0.45
C ALA A 138 -2.38 -11.61 1.59
N ASN A 139 -1.07 -11.76 1.35
CA ASN A 139 -0.07 -11.94 2.41
C ASN A 139 -0.44 -13.11 3.35
N CYS A 140 -0.97 -14.22 2.83
CA CYS A 140 -1.34 -15.36 3.67
C CYS A 140 -0.12 -16.11 4.16
N GLY A 141 0.79 -16.48 3.25
CA GLY A 141 2.02 -17.22 3.56
C GLY A 141 1.98 -18.71 3.34
N PHE A 142 0.81 -19.24 2.98
CA PHE A 142 0.74 -20.63 2.57
C PHE A 142 1.41 -20.81 1.21
N VAL A 143 2.23 -21.84 1.12
CA VAL A 143 2.83 -22.30 -0.12
C VAL A 143 2.52 -23.79 -0.28
N PRO A 144 2.17 -24.28 -1.48
CA PRO A 144 1.83 -25.69 -1.69
C PRO A 144 2.98 -26.69 -1.46
N THR A 145 4.20 -26.19 -1.24
CA THR A 145 5.41 -26.99 -0.95
C THR A 145 5.66 -27.03 0.54
N ASN A 146 6.14 -28.17 1.04
CA ASN A 146 6.37 -28.40 2.48
C ASN A 146 7.49 -27.50 3.05
N GLU A 147 8.49 -27.17 2.24
CA GLU A 147 9.61 -26.33 2.65
C GLU A 147 9.39 -24.86 2.28
N ASN A 148 8.13 -24.42 2.07
CA ASN A 148 7.81 -23.06 1.63
C ASN A 148 8.58 -22.69 0.34
N MET A 149 9.04 -21.45 0.18
CA MET A 149 9.80 -20.98 -0.97
C MET A 149 11.29 -21.34 -0.94
N VAL A 150 11.76 -22.09 0.07
CA VAL A 150 13.15 -22.54 0.17
C VAL A 150 13.54 -23.37 -1.07
N VAL A 151 12.62 -24.18 -1.59
CA VAL A 151 12.84 -25.00 -2.79
C VAL A 151 13.06 -24.14 -4.05
N PHE A 152 12.57 -22.89 -4.03
CA PHE A 152 12.69 -21.95 -5.14
C PHE A 152 13.77 -20.88 -4.95
N ARG A 153 14.62 -20.98 -3.91
CA ARG A 153 15.66 -19.98 -3.57
C ARG A 153 16.66 -19.68 -4.69
N THR A 154 16.87 -20.60 -5.63
CA THR A 154 17.76 -20.41 -6.79
C THR A 154 17.07 -19.69 -7.95
N TYR A 155 15.72 -19.70 -8.00
CA TYR A 155 14.91 -19.16 -9.09
C TYR A 155 14.49 -17.71 -8.82
N SER A 156 15.45 -16.80 -8.90
CA SER A 156 15.25 -15.36 -8.62
C SER A 156 14.10 -14.71 -9.39
N GLY A 157 13.81 -15.18 -10.61
CA GLY A 157 12.70 -14.61 -11.40
C GLY A 157 11.34 -14.86 -10.75
N LEU A 158 11.11 -16.06 -10.20
CA LEU A 158 9.88 -16.37 -9.46
C LEU A 158 9.79 -15.50 -8.20
N LEU A 159 10.88 -15.41 -7.43
CA LEU A 159 10.93 -14.60 -6.21
C LEU A 159 10.64 -13.12 -6.49
N LEU A 160 11.14 -12.56 -7.59
CA LEU A 160 10.85 -11.17 -7.96
C LEU A 160 9.38 -10.96 -8.33
N ILE A 161 8.79 -11.88 -9.09
CA ILE A 161 7.36 -11.82 -9.45
C ILE A 161 6.52 -11.81 -8.17
N LEU A 162 6.81 -12.73 -7.23
CA LEU A 162 6.11 -12.81 -5.96
C LEU A 162 6.36 -11.59 -5.06
N THR A 163 7.58 -11.05 -5.04
CA THR A 163 7.90 -9.81 -4.29
C THR A 163 7.04 -8.64 -4.76
N VAL A 164 6.91 -8.45 -6.07
CA VAL A 164 6.06 -7.40 -6.64
C VAL A 164 4.60 -7.67 -6.30
N GLN A 165 4.16 -8.93 -6.35
CA GLN A 165 2.79 -9.32 -6.01
C GLN A 165 2.44 -9.05 -4.54
N VAL A 166 3.34 -9.33 -3.57
CA VAL A 166 3.15 -9.00 -2.15
C VAL A 166 3.02 -7.50 -1.93
N LEU A 167 3.84 -6.70 -2.61
CA LEU A 167 3.80 -5.24 -2.46
C LEU A 167 2.49 -4.67 -3.01
N ILE A 168 2.03 -5.14 -4.18
CA ILE A 168 0.73 -4.78 -4.76
C ILE A 168 -0.43 -5.36 -3.95
N GLY A 169 -0.22 -6.46 -3.23
CA GLY A 169 -1.21 -7.07 -2.35
C GLY A 169 -1.57 -6.21 -1.14
N ASN A 170 -1.88 -6.87 -0.02
CA ASN A 170 -2.30 -6.19 1.21
C ASN A 170 -1.25 -5.16 1.70
N THR A 171 0.04 -5.42 1.49
CA THR A 171 1.15 -4.58 2.00
C THR A 171 1.05 -3.10 1.62
N MET A 172 0.77 -2.78 0.35
CA MET A 172 0.66 -1.40 -0.13
C MET A 172 -0.69 -1.12 -0.78
N TYR A 173 -1.72 -1.91 -0.48
CA TYR A 173 -3.05 -1.79 -1.08
C TYR A 173 -3.55 -0.35 -1.08
N ALA A 174 -3.50 0.35 0.06
CA ALA A 174 -3.97 1.74 0.15
C ALA A 174 -3.20 2.71 -0.77
N SER A 175 -1.88 2.54 -0.89
CA SER A 175 -1.04 3.36 -1.79
C SER A 175 -1.28 3.05 -3.26
N CYS A 176 -1.39 1.76 -3.59
CA CYS A 176 -1.66 1.29 -4.95
C CYS A 176 -3.06 1.66 -5.41
N LEU A 177 -4.07 1.54 -4.54
CA LEU A 177 -5.44 1.97 -4.80
C LEU A 177 -5.51 3.46 -5.10
N TRP A 178 -4.82 4.29 -4.30
CA TRP A 178 -4.72 5.72 -4.55
C TRP A 178 -4.11 6.02 -5.93
N ALA A 179 -3.01 5.35 -6.28
CA ALA A 179 -2.34 5.52 -7.57
C ALA A 179 -3.25 5.11 -8.74
N VAL A 180 -4.02 4.02 -8.60
CA VAL A 180 -4.98 3.57 -9.60
C VAL A 180 -6.11 4.58 -9.77
N ILE A 181 -6.70 5.10 -8.69
CA ILE A 181 -7.76 6.11 -8.77
C ILE A 181 -7.23 7.41 -9.41
N TRP A 182 -6.01 7.81 -9.05
CA TRP A 182 -5.35 8.95 -9.66
C TRP A 182 -5.09 8.76 -11.16
N LEU A 183 -4.65 7.55 -11.57
CA LEU A 183 -4.47 7.19 -12.97
C LEU A 183 -5.81 7.25 -13.72
N MET A 184 -6.87 6.67 -13.16
CA MET A 184 -8.21 6.68 -13.74
C MET A 184 -8.80 8.09 -13.85
N LYS A 185 -8.51 8.97 -12.88
CA LYS A 185 -8.82 10.41 -12.97
C LYS A 185 -8.12 11.05 -14.17
N LYS A 186 -6.83 10.78 -14.36
CA LYS A 186 -6.05 11.35 -15.47
C LYS A 186 -6.53 10.87 -16.83
N LEU A 187 -6.88 9.59 -16.94
CA LEU A 187 -7.35 8.96 -18.18
C LEU A 187 -8.80 9.35 -18.52
N THR A 188 -9.70 9.31 -17.55
CA THR A 188 -11.14 9.44 -17.79
C THR A 188 -11.65 10.88 -17.60
N LYS A 189 -10.92 11.73 -16.85
CA LYS A 189 -11.29 13.12 -16.49
C LYS A 189 -12.70 13.26 -15.89
N ARG A 190 -13.20 12.20 -15.27
CA ARG A 190 -14.51 12.13 -14.61
C ARG A 190 -14.48 12.83 -13.25
N ARG A 191 -15.59 13.49 -12.89
CA ARG A 191 -15.73 14.27 -11.64
C ARG A 191 -15.78 13.37 -10.40
N GLU A 192 -16.23 12.13 -10.58
CA GLU A 192 -16.38 11.10 -9.57
C GLU A 192 -15.02 10.69 -8.96
N TYR A 193 -13.97 10.56 -9.79
CA TYR A 193 -12.62 10.26 -9.30
C TYR A 193 -11.99 11.46 -8.57
N ASP A 194 -12.30 12.69 -8.98
CA ASP A 194 -11.86 13.88 -8.25
C ASP A 194 -12.57 13.99 -6.89
N TYR A 195 -13.86 13.65 -6.83
CA TYR A 195 -14.62 13.60 -5.60
C TYR A 195 -14.10 12.51 -4.64
N LEU A 196 -13.75 11.31 -5.15
CA LEU A 196 -13.14 10.24 -4.36
C LEU A 196 -11.81 10.65 -3.72
N LEU A 197 -10.94 11.32 -4.47
CA LEU A 197 -9.62 11.74 -3.96
C LEU A 197 -9.69 12.89 -2.95
N LYS A 198 -10.73 13.74 -3.03
CA LYS A 198 -10.93 14.87 -2.12
C LYS A 198 -11.70 14.51 -0.85
N ASN A 199 -12.69 13.64 -0.96
CA ASN A 199 -13.61 13.29 0.14
C ASN A 199 -13.36 11.88 0.68
N TYR A 200 -12.09 11.48 0.79
CA TYR A 200 -11.69 10.14 1.22
C TYR A 200 -12.25 9.75 2.60
N GLY A 201 -12.30 10.70 3.55
CA GLY A 201 -12.83 10.48 4.91
C GLY A 201 -14.35 10.26 4.99
N GLU A 202 -15.10 10.59 3.93
CA GLU A 202 -16.57 10.45 3.91
C GLU A 202 -17.04 9.18 3.19
N MET A 203 -16.12 8.43 2.58
CA MET A 203 -16.42 7.30 1.71
C MET A 203 -16.68 5.98 2.45
N GLU A 204 -16.52 5.95 3.78
CA GLU A 204 -16.64 4.74 4.62
C GLU A 204 -15.74 3.58 4.11
N CYS A 205 -14.60 3.93 3.50
CA CYS A 205 -13.58 2.99 3.04
C CYS A 205 -12.26 3.33 3.75
N ASP A 206 -11.93 2.56 4.79
CA ASP A 206 -10.79 2.82 5.68
C ASP A 206 -9.43 2.79 4.95
N HIS A 207 -9.36 2.11 3.81
CA HIS A 207 -8.15 1.99 2.99
C HIS A 207 -7.98 3.13 1.97
N LEU A 208 -8.96 4.03 1.84
CA LEU A 208 -8.87 5.18 0.96
C LEU A 208 -8.12 6.31 1.66
N LEU A 209 -6.81 6.39 1.43
CA LEU A 209 -5.94 7.39 2.05
C LEU A 209 -5.81 8.67 1.19
N PRO A 210 -5.59 9.84 1.82
CA PRO A 210 -5.15 11.03 1.09
C PRO A 210 -3.78 10.81 0.45
N GLY A 211 -3.51 11.49 -0.67
CA GLY A 211 -2.30 11.24 -1.46
C GLY A 211 -0.98 11.42 -0.71
N SER A 212 -0.92 12.37 0.23
CA SER A 212 0.25 12.56 1.09
C SER A 212 0.51 11.35 2.01
N HIS A 213 -0.55 10.76 2.56
CA HIS A 213 -0.45 9.59 3.45
C HIS A 213 -0.17 8.33 2.65
N ALA A 214 -0.77 8.18 1.47
CA ALA A 214 -0.47 7.10 0.53
C ALA A 214 1.01 7.09 0.11
N LEU A 215 1.59 8.25 -0.17
CA LEU A 215 3.02 8.37 -0.48
C LEU A 215 3.90 8.09 0.75
N TYR A 216 3.52 8.63 1.92
CA TYR A 216 4.26 8.41 3.16
C TYR A 216 4.28 6.93 3.56
N LEU A 217 3.16 6.22 3.38
CA LEU A 217 3.06 4.79 3.59
C LEU A 217 4.04 4.04 2.68
N ALA A 218 4.06 4.37 1.38
CA ALA A 218 5.00 3.76 0.44
C ALA A 218 6.47 4.02 0.81
N LEU A 219 6.80 5.24 1.23
CA LEU A 219 8.15 5.61 1.66
C LEU A 219 8.57 4.89 2.94
N THR A 220 7.68 4.73 3.91
CA THR A 220 7.98 4.00 5.14
C THR A 220 8.11 2.51 4.91
N VAL A 221 7.25 1.90 4.07
CA VAL A 221 7.40 0.51 3.64
C VAL A 221 8.76 0.29 2.99
N GLY A 222 9.09 1.09 1.97
CA GLY A 222 10.37 0.99 1.27
C GLY A 222 11.58 1.26 2.17
N GLY A 223 11.51 2.26 3.04
CA GLY A 223 12.57 2.58 3.99
C GLY A 223 12.83 1.46 4.99
N LEU A 224 11.78 0.84 5.54
CA LEU A 224 11.91 -0.28 6.46
C LEU A 224 12.46 -1.54 5.78
N VAL A 225 12.03 -1.83 4.55
CA VAL A 225 12.59 -2.94 3.74
C VAL A 225 14.07 -2.68 3.45
N LEU A 226 14.45 -1.44 3.12
CA LEU A 226 15.84 -1.08 2.87
C LEU A 226 16.72 -1.25 4.12
N VAL A 227 16.25 -0.80 5.28
CA VAL A 227 16.98 -0.98 6.55
C VAL A 227 17.17 -2.47 6.86
N GLN A 228 16.12 -3.28 6.73
CA GLN A 228 16.23 -4.73 6.91
C GLN A 228 17.22 -5.35 5.92
N PHE A 229 17.14 -4.98 4.64
CA PHE A 229 18.03 -5.50 3.61
C PHE A 229 19.50 -5.23 3.94
N VAL A 230 19.82 -4.00 4.36
CA VAL A 230 21.19 -3.63 4.76
C VAL A 230 21.65 -4.45 5.97
N LEU A 231 20.82 -4.58 7.01
CA LEU A 231 21.18 -5.35 8.21
C LEU A 231 21.36 -6.84 7.90
N PHE A 232 20.47 -7.41 7.09
CA PHE A 232 20.55 -8.81 6.68
C PHE A 232 21.81 -9.07 5.86
N CYS A 233 22.14 -8.19 4.90
CA CYS A 233 23.39 -8.26 4.15
C CYS A 233 24.63 -8.10 5.06
N CYS A 234 24.59 -7.25 6.09
CA CYS A 234 25.72 -7.10 7.00
C CYS A 234 25.98 -8.36 7.85
N MET A 235 24.92 -9.12 8.19
CA MET A 235 25.02 -10.24 9.13
C MET A 235 25.13 -11.61 8.44
N GLU A 236 24.39 -11.84 7.36
CA GLU A 236 24.18 -13.18 6.78
C GLU A 236 24.83 -13.37 5.41
N TRP A 237 25.51 -12.36 4.86
CA TRP A 237 26.05 -12.47 3.49
C TRP A 237 27.06 -13.61 3.30
N THR A 238 27.81 -13.91 4.34
CA THR A 238 28.83 -14.98 4.39
C THR A 238 28.35 -16.22 5.13
N SER A 239 27.08 -16.30 5.52
CA SER A 239 26.57 -17.46 6.26
C SER A 239 26.32 -18.66 5.36
N GLU A 240 26.25 -19.84 5.98
CA GLU A 240 25.94 -21.09 5.31
C GLU A 240 24.53 -21.08 4.71
N ILE A 241 23.62 -20.31 5.30
CA ILE A 241 22.22 -20.19 4.87
C ILE A 241 22.11 -19.66 3.45
N LEU A 242 22.96 -18.71 3.06
CA LEU A 242 23.02 -18.15 1.71
C LEU A 242 24.14 -18.77 0.86
N SER A 243 24.88 -19.74 1.39
CA SER A 243 25.94 -20.42 0.63
C SER A 243 25.37 -21.12 -0.64
N GLY A 244 26.21 -21.26 -1.66
CA GLY A 244 25.82 -21.84 -2.96
C GLY A 244 24.98 -20.93 -3.87
N LEU A 245 24.55 -19.75 -3.41
CA LEU A 245 23.85 -18.76 -4.24
C LEU A 245 24.82 -17.72 -4.82
N SER A 246 24.57 -17.32 -6.06
CA SER A 246 25.25 -16.17 -6.68
C SER A 246 24.89 -14.87 -5.96
N THR A 247 25.75 -13.84 -6.07
CA THR A 247 25.52 -12.51 -5.49
C THR A 247 24.15 -11.93 -5.85
N TYR A 248 23.71 -12.13 -7.10
CA TYR A 248 22.39 -11.70 -7.56
C TYR A 248 21.26 -12.46 -6.87
N GLN A 249 21.35 -13.80 -6.82
CA GLN A 249 20.36 -14.64 -6.14
C GLN A 249 20.26 -14.31 -4.65
N LYS A 250 21.39 -14.08 -3.98
CA LYS A 250 21.44 -13.63 -2.58
C LYS A 250 20.67 -12.33 -2.40
N ALA A 251 20.98 -11.32 -3.21
CA ALA A 251 20.33 -10.01 -3.09
C ALA A 251 18.81 -10.12 -3.31
N VAL A 252 18.36 -10.82 -4.34
CA VAL A 252 16.92 -11.04 -4.61
C VAL A 252 16.25 -11.82 -3.48
N GLY A 253 16.90 -12.88 -2.99
CA GLY A 253 16.38 -13.69 -1.90
C GLY A 253 16.23 -12.89 -0.59
N VAL A 254 17.22 -12.06 -0.26
CA VAL A 254 17.16 -11.18 0.92
C VAL A 254 16.06 -10.13 0.76
N VAL A 255 15.90 -9.54 -0.42
CA VAL A 255 14.79 -8.60 -0.69
C VAL A 255 13.44 -9.29 -0.52
N PHE A 256 13.27 -10.50 -1.07
CA PHE A 256 12.07 -11.31 -0.90
C PHE A 256 11.77 -11.55 0.58
N GLU A 257 12.77 -11.94 1.37
CA GLU A 257 12.61 -12.17 2.81
C GLU A 257 12.24 -10.87 3.56
N CYS A 258 12.89 -9.76 3.23
CA CYS A 258 12.63 -8.46 3.88
C CYS A 258 11.23 -7.90 3.58
N VAL A 259 10.68 -8.22 2.40
CA VAL A 259 9.31 -7.84 2.02
C VAL A 259 8.31 -8.77 2.71
N ASN A 260 8.60 -10.07 2.78
CA ASN A 260 7.71 -11.06 3.38
C ASN A 260 7.71 -11.10 4.91
N SER A 261 8.73 -10.53 5.56
CA SER A 261 8.79 -10.41 7.03
C SER A 261 7.60 -9.65 7.63
N ARG A 262 6.86 -8.89 6.81
CA ARG A 262 5.65 -8.17 7.19
C ARG A 262 4.39 -9.00 6.89
N TYR A 263 4.07 -9.90 7.81
CA TYR A 263 2.86 -10.73 7.85
C TYR A 263 2.60 -11.64 6.63
N ALA A 264 3.48 -11.69 5.63
CA ALA A 264 3.24 -12.48 4.43
C ALA A 264 3.67 -13.95 4.55
N GLY A 265 4.55 -14.31 5.49
CA GLY A 265 4.81 -15.71 5.88
C GLY A 265 5.56 -16.58 4.87
N GLU A 266 5.85 -16.10 3.66
CA GLU A 266 6.68 -16.81 2.68
C GLU A 266 8.16 -16.60 2.99
N THR A 267 8.93 -17.69 3.05
CA THR A 267 10.37 -17.63 3.36
C THR A 267 11.19 -18.51 2.42
N ILE A 268 12.40 -18.05 2.10
CA ILE A 268 13.36 -18.78 1.26
C ILE A 268 14.51 -19.40 2.07
N VAL A 269 14.53 -19.19 3.39
CA VAL A 269 15.54 -19.68 4.31
C VAL A 269 14.89 -20.39 5.49
N ASP A 270 15.63 -21.30 6.13
CA ASP A 270 15.17 -21.88 7.39
C ASP A 270 15.37 -20.86 8.51
N LEU A 271 14.27 -20.32 9.05
CA LEU A 271 14.29 -19.36 10.16
C LEU A 271 15.01 -19.92 11.40
N ALA A 272 15.04 -21.24 11.60
CA ALA A 272 15.74 -21.84 12.74
C ALA A 272 17.27 -21.70 12.63
N ALA A 273 17.81 -21.55 11.42
CA ALA A 273 19.24 -21.40 11.17
C ALA A 273 19.71 -19.94 11.12
N VAL A 274 18.78 -18.97 11.00
CA VAL A 274 19.08 -17.54 10.86
C VAL A 274 19.60 -16.95 12.18
N ALA A 275 20.52 -15.98 12.10
CA ALA A 275 21.03 -15.30 13.29
C ALA A 275 19.89 -14.74 14.18
N PRO A 276 19.98 -14.92 15.51
CA PRO A 276 18.94 -14.46 16.44
C PRO A 276 18.59 -12.96 16.32
N ALA A 277 19.56 -12.12 15.95
CA ALA A 277 19.33 -10.69 15.77
C ALA A 277 18.34 -10.39 14.62
N ILE A 278 18.38 -11.17 13.53
CA ILE A 278 17.45 -11.00 12.41
C ILE A 278 16.06 -11.49 12.78
N LEU A 279 15.96 -12.57 13.57
CA LEU A 279 14.67 -13.02 14.11
C LEU A 279 14.03 -11.94 14.97
N VAL A 280 14.81 -11.24 15.81
CA VAL A 280 14.32 -10.09 16.58
C VAL A 280 13.83 -8.97 15.64
N LEU A 281 14.55 -8.69 14.55
CA LEU A 281 14.11 -7.71 13.55
C LEU A 281 12.78 -8.12 12.89
N PHE A 282 12.61 -9.40 12.53
CA PHE A 282 11.36 -9.90 11.96
C PHE A 282 10.21 -9.81 12.95
N VAL A 283 10.43 -10.15 14.22
CA VAL A 283 9.43 -9.96 15.28
C VAL A 283 9.04 -8.49 15.38
N VAL A 284 10.01 -7.57 15.44
CA VAL A 284 9.70 -6.13 15.48
C VAL A 284 8.86 -5.73 14.26
N MET A 285 9.25 -6.15 13.06
CA MET A 285 8.53 -5.83 11.82
C MET A 285 7.12 -6.41 11.76
N MET A 286 6.90 -7.58 12.36
CA MET A 286 5.59 -8.20 12.57
C MET A 286 4.78 -7.54 13.70
N TYR A 287 5.32 -6.59 14.46
CA TYR A 287 4.57 -5.80 15.45
C TYR A 287 4.32 -4.36 15.01
N VAL A 288 5.07 -3.83 14.03
CA VAL A 288 4.86 -2.48 13.50
C VAL A 288 3.63 -2.45 12.58
N GLN A 289 2.44 -2.42 13.20
CA GLN A 289 1.16 -2.29 12.50
C GLN A 289 1.00 -0.84 11.98
N TYR A 290 0.80 -0.71 10.66
CA TYR A 290 0.77 0.56 9.91
C TYR A 290 -0.19 1.66 10.40
N PRO A 291 -1.37 1.39 11.01
CA PRO A 291 -2.26 2.46 11.47
C PRO A 291 -1.60 3.27 12.59
N LEU A 292 -0.84 2.62 13.47
CA LEU A 292 -0.18 3.27 14.60
C LEU A 292 1.06 4.05 14.14
N PHE A 293 1.86 3.49 13.22
CA PHE A 293 3.09 4.15 12.77
C PHE A 293 2.81 5.33 11.81
N CYS A 294 1.81 5.26 10.93
CA CYS A 294 1.41 6.41 10.13
C CYS A 294 0.84 7.53 11.02
N TYR A 295 0.05 7.21 12.04
CA TYR A 295 -0.49 8.20 12.98
C TYR A 295 0.60 8.79 13.88
N LEU A 296 1.51 7.97 14.40
CA LEU A 296 2.61 8.40 15.26
C LEU A 296 3.66 9.18 14.46
N SER A 297 4.01 8.70 13.27
CA SER A 297 4.98 9.36 12.42
C SER A 297 4.45 10.64 11.79
N TRP A 298 3.15 10.72 11.45
CA TRP A 298 2.53 12.01 11.10
C TRP A 298 2.68 13.03 12.23
N ASN A 299 2.43 12.63 13.47
CA ASN A 299 2.58 13.52 14.62
C ASN A 299 4.06 13.89 14.90
N LEU A 300 4.99 12.95 14.72
CA LEU A 300 6.44 13.18 14.84
C LEU A 300 6.97 14.10 13.72
N PHE A 301 6.60 13.85 12.46
CA PHE A 301 7.01 14.64 11.31
C PHE A 301 6.34 16.02 11.32
N ARG A 302 5.08 16.13 11.77
CA ARG A 302 4.42 17.40 12.04
C ARG A 302 5.13 18.17 13.15
N GLY A 303 5.61 17.49 14.20
CA GLY A 303 6.48 18.10 15.22
C GLY A 303 7.80 18.63 14.65
N PHE A 304 8.40 17.89 13.72
CA PHE A 304 9.65 18.26 13.06
C PHE A 304 9.47 19.44 12.09
N PHE A 305 8.44 19.41 11.24
CA PHE A 305 8.10 20.49 10.32
C PHE A 305 7.54 21.72 11.04
N SER A 306 6.77 21.56 12.11
CA SER A 306 6.31 22.68 12.94
C SER A 306 7.48 23.40 13.61
N LYS A 307 8.50 22.66 14.08
CA LYS A 307 9.74 23.26 14.60
C LYS A 307 10.55 23.98 13.52
N HIS A 308 10.60 23.44 12.30
CA HIS A 308 11.30 24.07 11.18
C HIS A 308 10.56 25.30 10.64
N TYR A 309 9.23 25.28 10.62
CA TYR A 309 8.41 26.42 10.21
C TYR A 309 8.55 27.57 11.22
N HIS A 310 8.46 27.31 12.54
CA HIS A 310 8.65 28.34 13.56
C HIS A 310 10.04 29.00 13.51
N LYS A 311 11.08 28.20 13.21
CA LYS A 311 12.46 28.69 13.06
C LYS A 311 12.61 29.57 11.82
N LEU A 312 11.92 29.26 10.72
CA LEU A 312 11.89 30.10 9.51
C LEU A 312 11.09 31.40 9.73
N THR A 313 9.99 31.36 10.49
CA THR A 313 9.22 32.58 10.81
C THR A 313 10.00 33.54 11.73
N GLU A 314 10.72 33.02 12.75
CA GLU A 314 11.58 33.85 13.62
C GLU A 314 12.76 34.46 12.86
N THR A 315 13.40 33.70 11.96
CA THR A 315 14.50 34.21 11.13
C THR A 315 13.99 35.26 10.12
N SER A 316 12.79 35.10 9.56
CA SER A 316 12.17 36.11 8.69
C SER A 316 11.72 37.36 9.46
N ALA A 317 11.26 37.22 10.70
CA ALA A 317 10.84 38.34 11.54
C ALA A 317 12.03 39.21 11.97
N GLN A 318 13.17 38.59 12.34
CA GLN A 318 14.39 39.34 12.66
C GLN A 318 14.98 40.06 11.43
N THR A 319 14.91 39.45 10.25
CA THR A 319 15.40 40.08 9.01
C THR A 319 14.48 41.23 8.55
N THR A 320 13.17 41.10 8.74
CA THR A 320 12.19 42.14 8.39
C THR A 320 12.26 43.34 9.35
N VAL A 321 12.52 43.12 10.64
CA VAL A 321 12.71 44.21 11.62
C VAL A 321 14.02 44.97 11.37
N CYS A 322 15.11 44.27 11.01
CA CYS A 322 16.39 44.90 10.69
C CYS A 322 16.33 45.69 9.36
N GLY A 323 15.66 45.15 8.33
CA GLY A 323 15.47 45.83 7.04
C GLY A 323 14.57 47.08 7.12
N ARG A 324 13.58 47.10 8.03
CA ARG A 324 12.69 48.26 8.22
C ARG A 324 13.35 49.41 9.00
N ALA A 325 14.31 49.12 9.86
CA ALA A 325 15.12 50.13 10.55
C ALA A 325 16.08 50.82 9.57
N HIS A 326 16.76 50.06 8.70
CA HIS A 326 17.72 50.59 7.74
C HIS A 326 17.06 51.36 6.58
N PHE A 327 15.80 51.06 6.25
CA PHE A 327 15.05 51.79 5.20
C PHE A 327 14.46 53.13 5.69
N ARG A 328 14.20 53.28 7.00
CA ARG A 328 13.70 54.55 7.57
C ARG A 328 14.79 55.63 7.67
N GLU A 329 16.05 55.27 7.84
CA GLU A 329 17.15 56.24 7.87
C GLU A 329 17.46 56.83 6.49
N VAL A 330 17.29 56.06 5.41
CA VAL A 330 17.62 56.52 4.04
C VAL A 330 16.55 57.45 3.46
N THR A 331 15.28 57.32 3.88
CA THR A 331 14.17 58.17 3.39
C THR A 331 14.02 59.51 4.09
N SER A 332 14.77 59.77 5.19
CA SER A 332 14.69 61.05 5.93
C SER A 332 15.64 62.14 5.40
N SER A 333 16.55 61.81 4.47
CA SER A 333 17.62 62.73 4.02
C SER A 333 17.41 63.35 2.62
N LYS A 334 16.26 63.14 1.97
CA LYS A 334 16.01 63.66 0.60
C LYS A 334 14.67 64.40 0.43
N ASN A 335 14.42 65.41 1.26
CA ASN A 335 13.41 66.43 0.98
C ASN A 335 13.98 67.83 1.24
N ILE A 336 14.67 68.38 0.23
CA ILE A 336 15.05 69.79 0.16
C ILE A 336 14.61 70.32 -1.21
N THR A 337 13.55 71.14 -1.17
CA THR A 337 13.17 72.29 -2.03
C THR A 337 13.13 72.16 -3.56
N CYS A 338 11.95 72.42 -4.13
CA CYS A 338 11.81 73.40 -5.22
C CYS A 338 10.39 74.00 -5.22
N ASN A 339 10.32 75.33 -5.25
CA ASN A 339 9.14 76.17 -5.03
C ASN A 339 8.65 76.80 -6.37
N SER A 340 7.34 77.08 -6.42
CA SER A 340 6.64 78.18 -7.14
C SER A 340 6.64 78.35 -8.68
N ALA A 341 5.43 78.39 -9.27
CA ALA A 341 4.83 79.43 -10.15
C ALA A 341 3.56 78.86 -10.86
N SER A 342 2.31 79.22 -10.52
CA SER A 342 1.49 80.36 -10.99
C SER A 342 1.30 80.51 -12.52
N MET A 343 0.11 80.20 -13.05
CA MET A 343 -0.81 81.13 -13.78
C MET A 343 -1.89 80.43 -14.65
N ALA A 344 -3.14 80.80 -14.37
CA ALA A 344 -4.23 81.26 -15.27
C ALA A 344 -4.74 80.46 -16.52
N ASN A 345 -6.06 80.23 -16.50
CA ASN A 345 -7.09 80.35 -17.56
C ASN A 345 -6.78 79.91 -19.01
N ARG A 346 -7.55 78.96 -19.54
CA ARG A 346 -8.82 79.22 -20.27
C ARG A 346 -9.62 77.93 -20.50
#